data_AF-A0AAW4RT71-F1
#
_entry.id   AF-A0AAW4RT71-F1
#
_cell.length_a   1.000
_cell.length_b   1.000
_cell.length_c   1.000
_cell.angle_alpha   90.00
_cell.angle_beta   90.00
_cell.angle_gamma   90.00
#
_symmetry.space_group_name_H-M   'P 1'
#
loop_
_entity.id
_entity.type
_entity.pdbx_description
1 polymer ?
#
loop_
_entity_poly.entity_id
_entity_poly.type
_entity_poly.pdbx_seq_one_letter_code
_entity_poly.pdbx_strand_id
1 'polypeptide(L)'
;MSLTSEQYAALAKDSYDKPPETGENSRTVVIGDVSYKRLEYIDTPSGYQGIIYRRIDTNEIVVAHRGTETERELKQDGVYTDGGMVAARHNRQAAEAIELTRHALVYAQKIGKDGKAPEVTVTGHSLGGNLAQVTAHHFGLKGETFNAYGAVSLDRRIPEGGTDVINHVMAGDAVSAASKHYGQVKLYATQQEIATLEKAGYANDRSLLDARNPAVVKPLADSHRMHNFLPVDANDAPDRSVLEDPKAQQLAREYAPMIDKYRDDLEVLRGGLTLGARGGYGIAVDAIDRLRGPLDTGAGTTEMAAARWEEVRQRMQSEHAPTYVPPGWKIPLGPFDGEVDAPATPRGRFGEPVSASVPNDPLYQAIHSKLPAGTSPAEAMHATVEAKRVGILSVDQLQSVTAHQDAVWIVGQTPGFRVKVDLSEGVPPLQESIRQSQALDTQRSQPDMTPPTPTRVM
;
A
#
# COMPACT_ATOMS: atom_id res chain seq x y z
N MET A 1 23.88 -9.73 -4.31
CA MET A 1 23.50 -8.81 -5.41
C MET A 1 24.76 -8.31 -6.09
N SER A 2 25.03 -8.78 -7.31
CA SER A 2 26.12 -8.29 -8.16
C SER A 2 25.66 -7.34 -9.27
N LEU A 3 24.35 -7.18 -9.44
CA LEU A 3 23.72 -6.21 -10.35
C LEU A 3 23.73 -4.80 -9.75
N THR A 4 23.82 -3.79 -10.61
CA THR A 4 23.65 -2.37 -10.22
C THR A 4 22.17 -1.98 -10.18
N SER A 5 21.86 -0.84 -9.54
CA SER A 5 20.50 -0.31 -9.50
C SER A 5 19.95 0.00 -10.89
N GLU A 6 20.78 0.48 -11.80
CA GLU A 6 20.42 0.75 -13.20
C GLU A 6 20.04 -0.55 -13.95
N GLN A 7 20.73 -1.64 -13.65
CA GLN A 7 20.42 -2.96 -14.23
C GLN A 7 19.09 -3.50 -13.71
N TYR A 8 18.79 -3.32 -12.42
CA TYR A 8 17.48 -3.64 -11.87
C TYR A 8 16.37 -2.76 -12.46
N ALA A 9 16.64 -1.46 -12.69
CA ALA A 9 15.69 -0.54 -13.33
C ALA A 9 15.39 -0.97 -14.77
N ALA A 10 16.40 -1.36 -15.53
CA ALA A 10 16.25 -1.86 -16.89
C ALA A 10 15.39 -3.14 -16.94
N LEU A 11 15.60 -4.09 -16.01
CA LEU A 11 14.76 -5.30 -15.90
C LEU A 11 13.32 -4.99 -15.47
N ALA A 12 13.14 -4.05 -14.54
CA ALA A 12 11.81 -3.58 -14.14
C ALA A 12 11.06 -2.96 -15.33
N LYS A 13 11.74 -2.16 -16.17
CA LYS A 13 11.18 -1.60 -17.41
C LYS A 13 10.89 -2.67 -18.47
N ASP A 14 11.78 -3.63 -18.69
CA ASP A 14 11.61 -4.71 -19.67
C ASP A 14 10.38 -5.57 -19.35
N SER A 15 10.03 -5.72 -18.07
CA SER A 15 8.84 -6.48 -17.63
C SER A 15 7.50 -5.94 -18.14
N TYR A 16 7.44 -4.71 -18.65
CA TYR A 16 6.24 -4.13 -19.26
C TYR A 16 6.00 -4.58 -20.70
N ASP A 17 7.01 -5.15 -21.34
CA ASP A 17 6.97 -5.55 -22.73
C ASP A 17 6.86 -7.08 -22.83
N LYS A 18 5.76 -7.57 -23.39
CA LYS A 18 5.54 -9.01 -23.59
C LYS A 18 6.68 -9.59 -24.45
N PRO A 19 7.44 -10.57 -23.94
CA PRO A 19 8.55 -11.11 -24.71
C PRO A 19 8.08 -11.93 -25.90
N PRO A 20 8.83 -11.92 -27.03
CA PRO A 20 8.48 -12.70 -28.21
C PRO A 20 8.65 -14.22 -28.00
N GLU A 21 9.51 -14.62 -27.05
CA GLU A 21 9.79 -16.01 -26.71
C GLU A 21 10.37 -16.12 -25.29
N THR A 22 10.19 -17.28 -24.68
CA THR A 22 10.72 -17.62 -23.35
C THR A 22 11.29 -19.05 -23.33
N GLY A 23 12.01 -19.38 -22.27
CA GLY A 23 12.58 -20.70 -22.01
C GLY A 23 14.11 -20.73 -22.12
N GLU A 24 14.70 -21.88 -21.78
CA GLU A 24 16.15 -22.11 -21.81
C GLU A 24 16.78 -21.87 -23.20
N ASN A 25 16.00 -22.16 -24.25
CA ASN A 25 16.41 -22.01 -25.65
C ASN A 25 16.00 -20.65 -26.26
N SER A 26 15.43 -19.73 -25.48
CA SER A 26 15.12 -18.36 -25.94
C SER A 26 16.39 -17.66 -26.43
N ARG A 27 16.26 -16.66 -27.30
CA ARG A 27 17.39 -15.81 -27.71
C ARG A 27 17.95 -15.07 -26.51
N THR A 28 19.26 -14.90 -26.55
CA THR A 28 19.94 -14.02 -25.60
C THR A 28 19.57 -12.57 -25.91
N VAL A 29 19.24 -11.80 -24.88
CA VAL A 29 18.91 -10.39 -24.98
C VAL A 29 19.82 -9.57 -24.07
N VAL A 30 20.16 -8.36 -24.51
CA VAL A 30 20.96 -7.43 -23.71
C VAL A 30 20.01 -6.43 -23.05
N ILE A 31 20.04 -6.35 -21.73
CA ILE A 31 19.21 -5.46 -20.91
C ILE A 31 20.14 -4.80 -19.88
N GLY A 32 20.23 -3.46 -19.86
CA GLY A 32 21.15 -2.74 -18.97
C GLY A 32 22.61 -3.20 -19.12
N ASP A 33 23.07 -3.36 -20.36
CA ASP A 33 24.42 -3.82 -20.72
C ASP A 33 24.79 -5.25 -20.27
N VAL A 34 23.81 -6.04 -19.79
CA VAL A 34 24.00 -7.42 -19.36
C VAL A 34 23.19 -8.38 -20.22
N SER A 35 23.75 -9.55 -20.52
CA SER A 35 23.10 -10.59 -21.33
C SER A 35 22.24 -11.52 -20.48
N TYR A 36 20.97 -11.69 -20.88
CA TYR A 36 19.99 -12.54 -20.20
C TYR A 36 19.31 -13.53 -21.15
N LYS A 37 18.78 -14.61 -20.57
CA LYS A 37 17.67 -15.40 -21.11
C LYS A 37 16.39 -15.03 -20.37
N ARG A 38 15.29 -14.90 -21.10
CA ARG A 38 13.95 -14.81 -20.52
C ARG A 38 13.44 -16.24 -20.31
N LEU A 39 13.52 -16.75 -19.10
CA LEU A 39 13.20 -18.15 -18.80
C LEU A 39 11.69 -18.40 -18.82
N GLU A 40 10.91 -17.49 -18.26
CA GLU A 40 9.46 -17.67 -18.11
C GLU A 40 8.77 -16.31 -18.08
N TYR A 41 7.61 -16.21 -18.71
CA TYR A 41 6.75 -15.02 -18.67
C TYR A 41 5.33 -15.48 -18.34
N ILE A 42 4.75 -14.86 -17.32
CA ILE A 42 3.38 -15.11 -16.88
C ILE A 42 2.54 -13.87 -17.14
N ASP A 43 1.34 -14.12 -17.66
CA ASP A 43 0.31 -13.12 -17.96
C ASP A 43 -1.03 -13.79 -17.71
N THR A 44 -1.77 -13.31 -16.73
CA THR A 44 -2.90 -14.03 -16.13
C THR A 44 -4.19 -13.20 -16.23
N PRO A 45 -5.37 -13.84 -16.20
CA PRO A 45 -6.65 -13.13 -16.19
C PRO A 45 -6.83 -12.17 -15.00
N SER A 46 -6.10 -12.36 -13.90
CA SER A 46 -6.11 -11.46 -12.74
C SER A 46 -5.47 -10.09 -13.03
N GLY A 47 -4.78 -9.96 -14.16
CA GLY A 47 -3.93 -8.84 -14.52
C GLY A 47 -2.51 -8.94 -13.97
N TYR A 48 -2.13 -10.05 -13.30
CA TYR A 48 -0.74 -10.27 -12.89
C TYR A 48 0.13 -10.58 -14.09
N GLN A 49 1.27 -9.89 -14.15
CA GLN A 49 2.34 -10.15 -15.10
C GLN A 49 3.71 -10.16 -14.40
N GLY A 50 4.57 -11.06 -14.85
CA GLY A 50 5.92 -11.16 -14.32
C GLY A 50 6.81 -12.06 -15.17
N ILE A 51 8.10 -11.92 -14.98
CA ILE A 51 9.12 -12.56 -15.82
C ILE A 51 10.32 -13.01 -14.99
N ILE A 52 10.84 -14.19 -15.34
CA ILE A 52 12.06 -14.75 -14.77
C ILE A 52 13.18 -14.57 -15.78
N TYR A 53 14.24 -13.87 -15.39
CA TYR A 53 15.47 -13.73 -16.14
C TYR A 53 16.56 -14.62 -15.56
N ARG A 54 17.40 -15.18 -16.43
CA ARG A 54 18.70 -15.72 -16.03
C ARG A 54 19.81 -14.95 -16.70
N ARG A 55 20.73 -14.44 -15.88
CA ARG A 55 21.96 -13.80 -16.33
C ARG A 55 22.93 -14.84 -16.90
N ILE A 56 23.51 -14.59 -18.07
CA ILE A 56 24.26 -15.63 -18.82
C ILE A 56 25.63 -15.96 -18.22
N ASP A 57 26.35 -14.96 -17.73
CA ASP A 57 27.71 -15.09 -17.22
C ASP A 57 27.75 -15.69 -15.79
N THR A 58 26.77 -15.38 -14.95
CA THR A 58 26.75 -15.77 -13.52
C THR A 58 25.67 -16.80 -13.15
N ASN A 59 24.71 -17.04 -14.04
CA ASN A 59 23.47 -17.79 -13.77
C ASN A 59 22.56 -17.19 -12.68
N GLU A 60 22.83 -15.98 -12.19
CA GLU A 60 21.93 -15.26 -11.28
C GLU A 60 20.52 -15.16 -11.89
N ILE A 61 19.51 -15.34 -11.04
CA ILE A 61 18.11 -15.27 -11.45
C ILE A 61 17.48 -14.01 -10.89
N VAL A 62 16.74 -13.30 -11.73
CA VAL A 62 15.97 -12.12 -11.35
C VAL A 62 14.51 -12.34 -11.69
N VAL A 63 13.62 -12.15 -10.72
CA VAL A 63 12.18 -12.14 -10.95
C VAL A 63 11.72 -10.69 -11.00
N ALA A 64 11.26 -10.23 -12.16
CA ALA A 64 10.65 -8.92 -12.28
C ALA A 64 9.14 -9.04 -12.29
N HIS A 65 8.48 -8.29 -11.42
CA HIS A 65 7.02 -8.17 -11.40
C HIS A 65 6.63 -6.85 -12.06
N ARG A 66 5.65 -6.90 -12.97
CA ARG A 66 5.12 -5.73 -13.67
C ARG A 66 4.09 -5.01 -12.79
N GLY A 67 4.03 -3.68 -12.87
CA GLY A 67 2.89 -2.93 -12.34
C GLY A 67 1.62 -3.03 -13.21
N THR A 68 0.48 -2.57 -12.69
CA THR A 68 -0.84 -2.72 -13.32
C THR A 68 -1.09 -1.75 -14.46
N GLU A 69 -2.07 -2.09 -15.31
CA GLU A 69 -2.59 -1.22 -16.38
C GLU A 69 -3.20 0.10 -15.87
N THR A 70 -3.53 0.21 -14.58
CA THR A 70 -3.89 1.49 -13.93
C THR A 70 -2.78 2.54 -14.04
N GLU A 71 -1.52 2.17 -14.33
CA GLU A 71 -0.47 3.11 -14.72
C GLU A 71 -0.69 3.77 -16.10
N ARG A 72 -1.40 3.09 -17.02
CA ARG A 72 -1.90 3.71 -18.26
C ARG A 72 -3.08 4.62 -17.98
N GLU A 73 -3.95 4.30 -17.03
CA GLU A 73 -5.04 5.20 -16.61
C GLU A 73 -4.47 6.43 -15.88
N LEU A 74 -3.38 6.29 -15.12
CA LEU A 74 -2.58 7.40 -14.60
C LEU A 74 -1.96 8.27 -15.72
N LYS A 75 -1.77 7.78 -16.96
CA LYS A 75 -1.43 8.63 -18.12
C LYS A 75 -2.57 9.55 -18.54
N GLN A 76 -3.83 9.19 -18.28
CA GLN A 76 -5.00 9.92 -18.78
C GLN A 76 -5.69 10.74 -17.70
N ASP A 77 -5.87 10.18 -16.50
CA ASP A 77 -6.71 10.81 -15.48
C ASP A 77 -5.93 11.49 -14.36
N GLY A 78 -4.62 11.24 -14.21
CA GLY A 78 -3.73 12.03 -13.34
C GLY A 78 -4.19 12.22 -11.88
N VAL A 79 -5.17 11.46 -11.41
CA VAL A 79 -5.78 11.63 -10.10
C VAL A 79 -5.91 10.28 -9.41
N TYR A 80 -5.55 10.29 -8.12
CA TYR A 80 -5.94 9.31 -7.11
C TYR A 80 -7.48 9.18 -6.90
N THR A 81 -8.33 9.70 -7.79
CA THR A 81 -9.80 9.69 -7.62
C THR A 81 -10.43 8.36 -7.95
N ASP A 82 -9.77 7.53 -8.74
CA ASP A 82 -10.28 6.19 -8.95
C ASP A 82 -9.91 5.33 -7.74
N GLY A 83 -10.93 5.09 -6.91
CA GLY A 83 -10.84 4.28 -5.69
C GLY A 83 -10.34 2.85 -5.87
N GLY A 84 -9.88 2.47 -7.07
CA GLY A 84 -9.29 1.16 -7.38
C GLY A 84 -8.01 0.86 -6.60
N MET A 85 -7.09 1.81 -6.46
CA MET A 85 -5.83 1.59 -5.71
C MET A 85 -6.06 1.57 -4.19
N VAL A 86 -7.03 2.34 -3.70
CA VAL A 86 -7.37 2.45 -2.27
C VAL A 86 -8.23 1.26 -1.80
N ALA A 87 -9.16 0.78 -2.64
CA ALA A 87 -9.95 -0.42 -2.35
C ALA A 87 -9.13 -1.71 -2.46
N ALA A 88 -8.02 -1.70 -3.21
CA ALA A 88 -7.21 -2.88 -3.51
C ALA A 88 -6.03 -3.14 -2.55
N ARG A 89 -6.16 -2.85 -1.24
CA ARG A 89 -5.23 -3.46 -0.26
C ARG A 89 -5.19 -5.00 -0.34
N HIS A 90 -6.17 -5.60 -1.01
CA HIS A 90 -6.08 -6.97 -1.51
C HIS A 90 -5.31 -6.99 -2.83
N ASN A 91 -3.98 -7.08 -2.73
CA ASN A 91 -3.16 -7.41 -3.89
C ASN A 91 -3.50 -8.84 -4.34
N ARG A 92 -4.51 -8.96 -5.22
CA ARG A 92 -4.97 -10.24 -5.82
C ARG A 92 -3.83 -10.97 -6.52
N GLN A 93 -2.82 -10.22 -6.97
CA GLN A 93 -1.68 -10.71 -7.75
C GLN A 93 -0.53 -11.25 -6.87
N ALA A 94 -0.53 -11.00 -5.56
CA ALA A 94 0.55 -11.43 -4.67
C ALA A 94 0.71 -12.95 -4.59
N ALA A 95 -0.39 -13.71 -4.64
CA ALA A 95 -0.31 -15.17 -4.66
C ALA A 95 0.43 -15.67 -5.92
N GLU A 96 0.16 -15.04 -7.07
CA GLU A 96 0.78 -15.40 -8.35
C GLU A 96 2.25 -14.96 -8.41
N ALA A 97 2.58 -13.81 -7.82
CA ALA A 97 3.98 -13.38 -7.65
C ALA A 97 4.78 -14.33 -6.75
N ILE A 98 4.19 -14.81 -5.64
CA ILE A 98 4.81 -15.81 -4.76
C ILE A 98 5.07 -17.10 -5.53
N GLU A 99 4.12 -17.57 -6.32
CA GLU A 99 4.27 -18.79 -7.12
C GLU A 99 5.32 -18.66 -8.23
N LEU A 100 5.35 -17.53 -8.96
CA LEU A 100 6.41 -17.28 -9.95
C LEU A 100 7.79 -17.25 -9.28
N THR A 101 7.90 -16.61 -8.12
CA THR A 101 9.17 -16.51 -7.38
C THR A 101 9.60 -17.86 -6.82
N ARG A 102 8.65 -18.67 -6.32
CA ARG A 102 8.90 -20.07 -5.94
C ARG A 102 9.46 -20.86 -7.12
N HIS A 103 8.90 -20.69 -8.30
CA HIS A 103 9.39 -21.35 -9.52
C HIS A 103 10.80 -20.90 -9.92
N ALA A 104 11.12 -19.60 -9.75
CA ALA A 104 12.47 -19.09 -9.92
C ALA A 104 13.49 -19.73 -8.95
N LEU A 105 13.12 -19.94 -7.69
CA LEU A 105 13.94 -20.67 -6.71
C LEU A 105 14.15 -22.13 -7.12
N VAL A 106 13.13 -22.78 -7.71
CA VAL A 106 13.26 -24.12 -8.27
C VAL A 106 14.22 -24.14 -9.47
N TYR A 107 14.20 -23.13 -10.35
CA TYR A 107 15.21 -22.99 -11.41
C TYR A 107 16.62 -22.87 -10.83
N ALA A 108 16.80 -22.04 -9.79
CA ALA A 108 18.09 -21.90 -9.13
C ALA A 108 18.60 -23.24 -8.58
N GLN A 109 17.74 -23.99 -7.87
CA GLN A 109 18.11 -25.31 -7.35
C GLN A 109 18.49 -26.31 -8.45
N LYS A 110 17.78 -26.30 -9.58
CA LYS A 110 18.10 -27.16 -10.73
C LYS A 110 19.45 -26.83 -11.35
N ILE A 111 19.76 -25.54 -11.51
CA ILE A 111 21.04 -25.06 -12.03
C ILE A 111 22.17 -25.39 -11.05
N GLY A 112 21.92 -25.21 -9.75
CA GLY A 112 22.88 -25.47 -8.68
C GLY A 112 23.05 -26.93 -8.28
N LYS A 113 22.45 -27.90 -8.98
CA LYS A 113 22.45 -29.31 -8.56
C LYS A 113 23.86 -29.88 -8.35
N ASP A 114 24.83 -29.38 -9.11
CA ASP A 114 26.24 -29.80 -9.06
C ASP A 114 27.14 -28.77 -8.34
N GLY A 115 26.55 -27.81 -7.62
CA GLY A 115 27.28 -26.73 -6.97
C GLY A 115 26.44 -25.88 -6.02
N LYS A 116 26.74 -24.57 -5.94
CA LYS A 116 25.92 -23.62 -5.19
C LYS A 116 24.77 -23.14 -6.10
N ALA A 117 23.53 -23.17 -5.60
CA ALA A 117 22.40 -22.55 -6.30
C ALA A 117 22.70 -21.05 -6.54
N PRO A 118 22.44 -20.53 -7.76
CA PRO A 118 22.63 -19.12 -8.04
C PRO A 118 21.72 -18.26 -7.16
N GLU A 119 22.12 -17.01 -6.93
CA GLU A 119 21.32 -16.04 -6.19
C GLU A 119 20.02 -15.75 -6.96
N VAL A 120 18.90 -15.73 -6.23
CA VAL A 120 17.61 -15.27 -6.74
C VAL A 120 17.31 -13.91 -6.12
N THR A 121 17.03 -12.92 -6.95
CA THR A 121 16.65 -11.57 -6.53
C THR A 121 15.36 -11.14 -7.20
N VAL A 122 14.73 -10.10 -6.66
CA VAL A 122 13.44 -9.59 -7.17
C VAL A 122 13.52 -8.11 -7.51
N THR A 123 12.74 -7.69 -8.49
CA THR A 123 12.63 -6.28 -8.88
C THR A 123 11.23 -5.93 -9.35
N GLY A 124 10.90 -4.65 -9.35
CA GLY A 124 9.63 -4.17 -9.88
C GLY A 124 9.43 -2.68 -9.70
N HIS A 125 8.52 -2.15 -10.50
CA HIS A 125 8.09 -0.75 -10.48
C HIS A 125 6.64 -0.65 -9.98
N SER A 126 6.27 0.42 -9.28
CA SER A 126 4.88 0.68 -8.85
C SER A 126 4.26 -0.51 -8.09
N LEU A 127 3.14 -1.07 -8.55
CA LEU A 127 2.57 -2.30 -7.97
C LEU A 127 3.51 -3.52 -8.15
N GLY A 128 4.27 -3.59 -9.23
CA GLY A 128 5.31 -4.61 -9.40
C GLY A 128 6.38 -4.52 -8.30
N GLY A 129 6.74 -3.31 -7.88
CA GLY A 129 7.64 -3.08 -6.74
C GLY A 129 7.03 -3.53 -5.40
N ASN A 130 5.72 -3.39 -5.23
CA ASN A 130 5.00 -3.96 -4.10
C ASN A 130 5.13 -5.49 -4.08
N LEU A 131 4.88 -6.14 -5.21
CA LEU A 131 4.98 -7.59 -5.37
C LEU A 131 6.41 -8.08 -5.08
N ALA A 132 7.42 -7.34 -5.54
CA ALA A 132 8.82 -7.62 -5.24
C ALA A 132 9.12 -7.53 -3.74
N GLN A 133 8.62 -6.51 -3.03
CA GLN A 133 8.77 -6.45 -1.57
C GLN A 133 8.08 -7.63 -0.86
N VAL A 134 6.88 -8.02 -1.30
CA VAL A 134 6.14 -9.15 -0.74
C VAL A 134 6.90 -10.47 -0.94
N THR A 135 7.40 -10.74 -2.14
CA THR A 135 8.12 -11.98 -2.44
C THR A 135 9.51 -12.00 -1.81
N ALA A 136 10.18 -10.85 -1.72
CA ALA A 136 11.43 -10.68 -0.98
C ALA A 136 11.25 -11.05 0.50
N HIS A 137 10.27 -10.45 1.18
CA HIS A 137 9.98 -10.76 2.59
C HIS A 137 9.59 -12.23 2.76
N HIS A 138 8.72 -12.76 1.90
CA HIS A 138 8.21 -14.11 2.01
C HIS A 138 9.30 -15.20 1.89
N PHE A 139 10.26 -15.01 0.98
CA PHE A 139 11.32 -15.98 0.69
C PHE A 139 12.70 -15.59 1.25
N GLY A 140 12.83 -14.43 1.90
CA GLY A 140 14.12 -13.91 2.37
C GLY A 140 15.09 -13.56 1.25
N LEU A 141 14.56 -12.99 0.16
CA LEU A 141 15.34 -12.59 -1.00
C LEU A 141 15.74 -11.14 -0.91
N LYS A 142 16.80 -10.80 -1.64
CA LYS A 142 17.18 -9.41 -1.87
C LYS A 142 16.51 -8.86 -3.12
N GLY A 143 16.39 -7.54 -3.21
CA GLY A 143 15.83 -6.91 -4.40
C GLY A 143 15.97 -5.40 -4.44
N GLU A 144 15.64 -4.82 -5.59
CA GLU A 144 15.55 -3.37 -5.75
C GLU A 144 14.24 -3.01 -6.42
N THR A 145 13.61 -1.92 -5.99
CA THR A 145 12.31 -1.49 -6.51
C THR A 145 12.31 0.00 -6.85
N PHE A 146 11.44 0.40 -7.76
CA PHE A 146 11.41 1.76 -8.31
C PHE A 146 10.00 2.33 -8.15
N ASN A 147 9.87 3.43 -7.41
CA ASN A 147 8.57 4.04 -7.06
C ASN A 147 7.51 3.01 -6.64
N ALA A 148 7.94 2.02 -5.85
CA ALA A 148 7.07 0.93 -5.45
C ALA A 148 5.91 1.44 -4.59
N TYR A 149 4.73 0.85 -4.73
CA TYR A 149 3.71 0.99 -3.70
C TYR A 149 4.15 0.17 -2.47
N GLY A 150 4.36 0.81 -1.31
CA GLY A 150 4.91 0.15 -0.12
C GLY A 150 4.09 -1.03 0.41
N ALA A 151 4.75 -2.13 0.81
CA ALA A 151 4.10 -3.39 1.21
C ALA A 151 3.66 -3.48 2.68
N VAL A 152 4.05 -2.55 3.55
CA VAL A 152 3.80 -2.62 5.01
C VAL A 152 2.30 -2.56 5.33
N SER A 153 1.55 -1.73 4.60
CA SER A 153 0.14 -1.45 4.87
C SER A 153 -0.83 -2.44 4.20
N LEU A 154 -0.45 -3.68 3.92
CA LEU A 154 -1.24 -4.62 3.10
C LEU A 154 -1.76 -5.87 3.84
N ASP A 155 -1.97 -5.82 5.16
CA ASP A 155 -2.52 -6.93 5.96
C ASP A 155 -1.71 -8.24 5.82
N ARG A 156 -0.40 -8.12 5.58
CA ARG A 156 0.54 -9.25 5.42
C ARG A 156 1.57 -9.33 6.54
N ARG A 157 1.46 -8.44 7.55
CA ARG A 157 2.39 -8.34 8.68
C ARG A 157 3.86 -8.20 8.22
N ILE A 158 4.08 -7.53 7.10
CA ILE A 158 5.41 -7.20 6.59
C ILE A 158 5.93 -5.99 7.37
N PRO A 159 7.12 -6.06 7.98
CA PRO A 159 7.66 -4.94 8.75
C PRO A 159 8.08 -3.77 7.85
N GLU A 160 8.07 -2.57 8.41
CA GLU A 160 8.73 -1.41 7.79
C GLU A 160 10.26 -1.51 7.94
N GLY A 161 10.99 -1.06 6.93
CA GLY A 161 12.45 -1.03 6.96
C GLY A 161 13.10 -2.40 6.73
N GLY A 162 14.36 -2.53 7.12
CA GLY A 162 15.22 -3.68 6.78
C GLY A 162 16.24 -3.35 5.68
N THR A 163 17.06 -4.34 5.33
CA THR A 163 18.18 -4.14 4.38
C THR A 163 18.14 -5.06 3.16
N ASP A 164 17.15 -5.94 3.08
CA ASP A 164 17.06 -6.92 2.00
C ASP A 164 16.60 -6.29 0.69
N VAL A 165 15.74 -5.28 0.76
CA VAL A 165 15.23 -4.53 -0.40
C VAL A 165 15.74 -3.09 -0.37
N ILE A 166 16.13 -2.54 -1.52
CA ILE A 166 16.39 -1.11 -1.70
C ILE A 166 15.25 -0.52 -2.54
N ASN A 167 14.57 0.49 -2.01
CA ASN A 167 13.45 1.18 -2.66
C ASN A 167 13.93 2.53 -3.16
N HIS A 168 14.03 2.69 -4.47
CA HIS A 168 14.37 3.94 -5.15
C HIS A 168 13.09 4.74 -5.37
N VAL A 169 13.02 5.93 -4.79
CA VAL A 169 11.78 6.71 -4.70
C VAL A 169 12.00 8.16 -5.13
N MET A 170 11.18 8.65 -6.04
CA MET A 170 11.10 10.07 -6.37
C MET A 170 10.29 10.83 -5.32
N ALA A 171 10.72 12.05 -4.97
CA ALA A 171 10.14 12.85 -3.91
C ALA A 171 8.68 13.25 -4.18
N GLY A 172 8.36 13.53 -5.45
CA GLY A 172 7.02 13.87 -5.90
C GLY A 172 6.15 12.66 -6.26
N ASP A 173 6.66 11.44 -6.15
CA ASP A 173 5.89 10.25 -6.48
C ASP A 173 4.81 9.96 -5.42
N ALA A 174 3.56 10.10 -5.84
CA ALA A 174 2.43 9.87 -4.96
C ALA A 174 2.23 8.38 -4.61
N VAL A 175 2.64 7.45 -5.47
CA VAL A 175 2.43 6.00 -5.28
C VAL A 175 3.26 5.45 -4.14
N SER A 176 4.56 5.73 -4.15
CA SER A 176 5.46 5.37 -3.04
C SER A 176 5.21 6.19 -1.78
N ALA A 177 4.62 7.38 -1.89
CA ALA A 177 4.26 8.19 -0.72
C ALA A 177 3.07 7.59 0.04
N ALA A 178 2.17 6.90 -0.65
CA ALA A 178 0.91 6.43 -0.08
C ALA A 178 1.05 5.26 0.92
N SER A 179 2.19 4.57 0.97
CA SER A 179 2.41 3.42 1.87
C SER A 179 3.87 3.25 2.26
N LYS A 180 4.13 2.76 3.48
CA LYS A 180 5.49 2.46 3.97
C LYS A 180 6.07 1.21 3.32
N HIS A 181 7.40 1.14 3.24
CA HIS A 181 8.14 0.14 2.47
C HIS A 181 8.83 -0.91 3.36
N TYR A 182 8.91 -2.14 2.86
CA TYR A 182 9.88 -3.14 3.32
C TYR A 182 11.24 -2.85 2.67
N GLY A 183 12.29 -2.82 3.46
CA GLY A 183 13.65 -2.49 3.04
C GLY A 183 14.06 -1.03 3.22
N GLN A 184 15.27 -0.69 2.78
CA GLN A 184 15.83 0.65 2.82
C GLN A 184 15.14 1.53 1.77
N VAL A 185 14.86 2.80 2.09
CA VAL A 185 14.37 3.79 1.13
C VAL A 185 15.51 4.74 0.74
N LYS A 186 15.75 4.88 -0.57
CA LYS A 186 16.62 5.90 -1.16
C LYS A 186 15.75 6.93 -1.88
N LEU A 187 15.71 8.13 -1.33
CA LEU A 187 14.87 9.23 -1.82
C LEU A 187 15.67 10.13 -2.77
N TYR A 188 15.05 10.48 -3.89
CA TYR A 188 15.61 11.32 -4.94
C TYR A 188 14.66 12.49 -5.19
N ALA A 189 15.19 13.69 -5.41
CA ALA A 189 14.40 14.85 -5.75
C ALA A 189 15.01 15.56 -6.96
N THR A 190 14.16 16.10 -7.82
CA THR A 190 14.52 17.06 -8.85
C THR A 190 14.17 18.48 -8.42
N GLN A 191 14.83 19.48 -9.02
CA GLN A 191 14.47 20.88 -8.76
C GLN A 191 13.04 21.21 -9.17
N GLN A 192 12.52 20.53 -10.20
CA GLN A 192 11.14 20.70 -10.63
C GLN A 192 10.14 20.21 -9.59
N GLU A 193 10.38 19.07 -8.94
CA GLU A 193 9.54 18.57 -7.86
C GLU A 193 9.52 19.54 -6.69
N ILE A 194 10.69 20.03 -6.26
CA ILE A 194 10.82 21.00 -5.17
C ILE A 194 10.06 22.28 -5.48
N ALA A 195 10.27 22.87 -6.66
CA ALA A 195 9.57 24.10 -7.06
C ALA A 195 8.05 23.89 -7.17
N THR A 196 7.61 22.69 -7.53
CA THR A 196 6.18 22.34 -7.64
C THR A 196 5.55 22.20 -6.25
N LEU A 197 6.23 21.55 -5.31
CA LEU A 197 5.80 21.44 -3.91
C LEU A 197 5.77 22.81 -3.21
N GLU A 198 6.79 23.64 -3.44
CA GLU A 198 6.84 25.01 -2.91
C GLU A 198 5.64 25.85 -3.38
N LYS A 199 5.33 25.82 -4.68
CA LYS A 199 4.15 26.48 -5.25
C LYS A 199 2.82 25.96 -4.69
N ALA A 200 2.79 24.72 -4.23
CA ALA A 200 1.63 24.12 -3.58
C ALA A 200 1.56 24.38 -2.06
N GLY A 201 2.45 25.22 -1.53
CA GLY A 201 2.43 25.66 -0.14
C GLY A 201 3.15 24.72 0.83
N TYR A 202 3.93 23.75 0.34
CA TYR A 202 4.78 22.92 1.20
C TYR A 202 6.05 23.70 1.56
N ALA A 203 6.12 24.28 2.75
CA ALA A 203 7.30 25.00 3.19
C ALA A 203 8.42 24.03 3.60
N ASN A 204 9.68 24.36 3.29
CA ASN A 204 10.84 23.59 3.72
C ASN A 204 11.27 23.93 5.16
N ASP A 205 10.37 23.74 6.09
CA ASP A 205 10.59 23.94 7.52
C ASP A 205 9.84 22.85 8.32
N ARG A 206 9.85 22.94 9.64
CA ARG A 206 9.13 21.98 10.52
C ARG A 206 7.75 22.49 10.94
N SER A 207 7.25 23.57 10.36
CA SER A 207 5.89 24.07 10.63
C SER A 207 4.86 23.07 10.11
N LEU A 208 3.82 22.82 10.90
CA LEU A 208 2.68 21.98 10.47
C LEU A 208 1.47 22.81 10.02
N LEU A 209 1.57 24.14 10.06
CA LEU A 209 0.46 25.09 9.82
C LEU A 209 0.39 25.59 8.38
N ASP A 210 1.12 24.96 7.48
CA ASP A 210 1.23 25.36 6.09
C ASP A 210 -0.12 25.17 5.36
N ALA A 211 -0.51 26.17 4.56
CA ALA A 211 -1.67 26.09 3.67
C ALA A 211 -1.37 25.22 2.44
N ARG A 212 -1.14 23.93 2.68
CA ARG A 212 -0.72 22.93 1.69
C ARG A 212 -1.88 22.51 0.80
N ASN A 213 -1.62 22.38 -0.50
CA ASN A 213 -2.58 21.87 -1.47
C ASN A 213 -2.18 20.45 -1.94
N PRO A 214 -2.83 19.39 -1.42
CA PRO A 214 -2.55 18.01 -1.83
C PRO A 214 -2.92 17.70 -3.29
N ALA A 215 -3.66 18.58 -3.99
CA ALA A 215 -3.91 18.42 -5.43
C ALA A 215 -2.65 18.55 -6.31
N VAL A 216 -1.50 18.91 -5.72
CA VAL A 216 -0.17 18.95 -6.38
C VAL A 216 0.27 17.59 -6.93
N VAL A 217 -0.39 16.49 -6.57
CA VAL A 217 -0.16 15.17 -7.18
C VAL A 217 -0.26 15.18 -8.71
N LYS A 218 -1.15 16.00 -9.29
CA LYS A 218 -1.36 16.10 -10.74
C LYS A 218 -0.10 16.59 -11.48
N PRO A 219 0.45 17.77 -11.17
CA PRO A 219 1.69 18.24 -11.81
C PRO A 219 2.92 17.39 -11.47
N LEU A 220 2.86 16.55 -10.43
CA LEU A 220 3.92 15.60 -10.04
C LEU A 220 3.73 14.19 -10.63
N ALA A 221 2.74 13.96 -11.50
CA ALA A 221 2.46 12.62 -12.03
C ALA A 221 3.66 12.00 -12.78
N ASP A 222 4.55 12.82 -13.32
CA ASP A 222 5.77 12.38 -14.00
C ASP A 222 6.79 11.74 -13.06
N SER A 223 6.80 12.16 -11.78
CA SER A 223 7.67 11.60 -10.74
C SER A 223 7.46 10.11 -10.55
N HIS A 224 6.27 9.58 -10.86
CA HIS A 224 6.01 8.15 -10.74
C HIS A 224 6.73 7.31 -11.81
N ARG A 225 7.13 7.89 -12.95
CA ARG A 225 7.52 7.09 -14.11
C ARG A 225 8.93 6.50 -14.01
N MET A 226 9.11 5.36 -14.71
CA MET A 226 10.39 4.65 -14.78
C MET A 226 11.53 5.43 -15.45
N HIS A 227 11.25 6.38 -16.36
CA HIS A 227 12.30 7.12 -17.05
C HIS A 227 13.21 7.88 -16.08
N ASN A 228 12.71 8.31 -14.92
CA ASN A 228 13.53 8.92 -13.88
C ASN A 228 14.71 8.04 -13.42
N PHE A 229 14.58 6.71 -13.53
CA PHE A 229 15.60 5.74 -13.12
C PHE A 229 16.36 5.11 -14.30
N LEU A 230 16.10 5.56 -15.53
CA LEU A 230 16.69 5.04 -16.76
C LEU A 230 17.57 6.12 -17.43
N PRO A 231 18.51 5.75 -18.30
CA PRO A 231 19.34 6.71 -19.04
C PRO A 231 18.59 7.33 -20.25
N VAL A 232 17.26 7.39 -20.18
CA VAL A 232 16.39 7.93 -21.22
C VAL A 232 15.20 8.66 -20.61
N ASP A 233 14.70 9.68 -21.30
CA ASP A 233 13.49 10.42 -20.92
C ASP A 233 12.21 9.66 -21.30
N ALA A 234 11.05 10.29 -21.08
CA ALA A 234 9.74 9.73 -21.42
C ALA A 234 9.51 9.48 -22.93
N ASN A 235 10.37 10.02 -23.80
CA ASN A 235 10.33 9.87 -25.26
C ASN A 235 11.45 8.97 -25.78
N ASP A 236 12.11 8.20 -24.90
CA ASP A 236 13.26 7.36 -25.21
C ASP A 236 14.50 8.14 -25.73
N ALA A 237 14.57 9.46 -25.51
CA ALA A 237 15.74 10.26 -25.83
C ALA A 237 16.76 10.15 -24.67
N PRO A 238 18.09 10.20 -24.93
CA PRO A 238 19.09 10.10 -23.88
C PRO A 238 18.90 11.17 -22.79
N ASP A 239 18.82 10.72 -21.54
CA ASP A 239 18.69 11.57 -20.35
C ASP A 239 19.46 10.97 -19.18
N ARG A 240 19.57 11.70 -18.08
CA ARG A 240 20.32 11.28 -16.90
C ARG A 240 19.40 10.63 -15.86
N SER A 241 19.65 9.36 -15.56
CA SER A 241 19.01 8.67 -14.44
C SER A 241 19.35 9.33 -13.10
N VAL A 242 18.38 9.45 -12.21
CA VAL A 242 18.61 9.92 -10.83
C VAL A 242 19.49 8.96 -10.03
N LEU A 243 19.59 7.69 -10.45
CA LEU A 243 20.45 6.68 -9.82
C LEU A 243 21.93 7.09 -9.91
N GLU A 244 22.30 7.76 -11.00
CA GLU A 244 23.65 8.24 -11.28
C GLU A 244 23.85 9.71 -10.86
N ASP A 245 22.86 10.33 -10.21
CA ASP A 245 22.93 11.71 -9.75
C ASP A 245 23.00 11.86 -8.21
N PRO A 246 24.20 12.01 -7.63
CA PRO A 246 24.32 12.24 -6.19
C PRO A 246 23.63 13.54 -5.74
N LYS A 247 23.45 14.51 -6.66
CA LYS A 247 22.74 15.75 -6.36
C LYS A 247 21.25 15.52 -6.10
N ALA A 248 20.62 14.52 -6.75
CA ALA A 248 19.22 14.23 -6.55
C ALA A 248 18.94 13.75 -5.11
N GLN A 249 19.82 12.92 -4.55
CA GLN A 249 19.72 12.53 -3.13
C GLN A 249 20.11 13.66 -2.18
N GLN A 250 21.07 14.52 -2.56
CA GLN A 250 21.42 15.70 -1.75
C GLN A 250 20.23 16.67 -1.65
N LEU A 251 19.56 16.93 -2.77
CA LEU A 251 18.39 17.78 -2.81
C LEU A 251 17.25 17.20 -1.97
N ALA A 252 17.01 15.88 -2.06
CA ALA A 252 16.05 15.20 -1.22
C ALA A 252 16.36 15.35 0.29
N ARG A 253 17.65 15.33 0.68
CA ARG A 253 18.07 15.58 2.08
C ARG A 253 17.88 17.03 2.50
N GLU A 254 18.16 17.98 1.61
CA GLU A 254 18.02 19.41 1.88
C GLU A 254 16.56 19.82 2.07
N TYR A 255 15.65 19.21 1.29
CA TYR A 255 14.22 19.47 1.31
C TYR A 255 13.41 18.40 2.05
N ALA A 256 14.06 17.60 2.90
CA ALA A 256 13.40 16.52 3.64
C ALA A 256 12.14 16.97 4.39
N PRO A 257 12.14 18.11 5.15
CA PRO A 257 10.92 18.58 5.81
C PRO A 257 9.73 18.84 4.87
N MET A 258 9.98 19.40 3.68
CA MET A 258 8.95 19.62 2.66
C MET A 258 8.42 18.29 2.11
N ILE A 259 9.33 17.37 1.79
CA ILE A 259 8.99 16.08 1.18
C ILE A 259 8.26 15.19 2.18
N ASP A 260 8.69 15.16 3.44
CA ASP A 260 8.04 14.40 4.52
C ASP A 260 6.59 14.88 4.70
N LYS A 261 6.35 16.20 4.74
CA LYS A 261 5.00 16.78 4.79
C LYS A 261 4.11 16.32 3.63
N TYR A 262 4.66 16.29 2.42
CA TYR A 262 3.93 15.84 1.23
C TYR A 262 3.58 14.35 1.32
N ARG A 263 4.56 13.52 1.68
CA ARG A 263 4.38 12.08 1.81
C ARG A 263 3.40 11.72 2.93
N ASP A 264 3.48 12.40 4.07
CA ASP A 264 2.54 12.26 5.19
C ASP A 264 1.12 12.65 4.79
N ASP A 265 0.93 13.75 4.05
CA ASP A 265 -0.40 14.16 3.58
C ASP A 265 -1.02 13.12 2.64
N LEU A 266 -0.22 12.45 1.81
CA LEU A 266 -0.69 11.37 0.94
C LEU A 266 -1.00 10.07 1.68
N GLU A 267 -0.21 9.72 2.68
CA GLU A 267 -0.50 8.58 3.56
C GLU A 267 -1.84 8.79 4.29
N VAL A 268 -2.10 10.01 4.79
CA VAL A 268 -3.36 10.39 5.43
C VAL A 268 -4.52 10.35 4.44
N LEU A 269 -4.36 10.95 3.25
CA LEU A 269 -5.40 10.96 2.20
C LEU A 269 -5.80 9.52 1.82
N ARG A 270 -4.82 8.63 1.63
CA ARG A 270 -5.06 7.21 1.37
C ARG A 270 -5.73 6.54 2.57
N GLY A 271 -5.26 6.80 3.79
CA GLY A 271 -5.83 6.26 5.03
C GLY A 271 -7.33 6.55 5.15
N GLY A 272 -7.75 7.80 4.93
CA GLY A 272 -9.15 8.21 4.96
C GLY A 272 -10.02 7.50 3.90
N LEU A 273 -9.51 7.36 2.67
CA LEU A 273 -10.22 6.65 1.60
C LEU A 273 -10.33 5.13 1.87
N THR A 274 -9.29 4.49 2.45
CA THR A 274 -9.31 3.05 2.78
C THR A 274 -10.31 2.75 3.89
N LEU A 275 -10.43 3.64 4.89
CA LEU A 275 -11.44 3.53 5.94
C LEU A 275 -12.86 3.63 5.38
N GLY A 276 -13.08 4.53 4.41
CA GLY A 276 -14.35 4.66 3.69
C GLY A 276 -14.74 3.41 2.87
N ALA A 277 -13.76 2.73 2.27
CA ALA A 277 -14.00 1.55 1.44
C ALA A 277 -14.18 0.24 2.24
N ARG A 278 -13.52 0.09 3.41
CA ARG A 278 -13.53 -1.16 4.21
C ARG A 278 -14.57 -1.19 5.34
N GLY A 279 -15.08 -0.04 5.79
CA GLY A 279 -15.89 0.03 7.02
C GLY A 279 -15.13 -0.51 8.25
N GLY A 280 -15.81 -0.63 9.40
CA GLY A 280 -15.17 -0.99 10.69
C GLY A 280 -14.42 -2.32 10.74
N TYR A 281 -14.69 -3.26 9.81
CA TYR A 281 -14.05 -4.58 9.77
C TYR A 281 -12.54 -4.52 9.48
N GLY A 282 -12.10 -3.59 8.63
CA GLY A 282 -10.67 -3.43 8.32
C GLY A 282 -9.83 -2.96 9.51
N ILE A 283 -10.43 -2.19 10.42
CA ILE A 283 -9.76 -1.65 11.61
C ILE A 283 -9.48 -2.75 12.65
N ALA A 284 -10.39 -3.73 12.76
CA ALA A 284 -10.23 -4.85 13.69
C ALA A 284 -9.08 -5.78 13.27
N VAL A 285 -8.93 -6.05 11.97
CA VAL A 285 -7.82 -6.87 11.44
C VAL A 285 -6.47 -6.16 11.66
N ASP A 286 -6.39 -4.86 11.36
CA ASP A 286 -5.18 -4.05 11.57
C ASP A 286 -4.77 -4.01 13.06
N ALA A 287 -5.73 -3.94 13.98
CA ALA A 287 -5.47 -3.97 15.42
C ALA A 287 -4.96 -5.34 15.89
N ILE A 288 -5.54 -6.43 15.40
CA ILE A 288 -5.10 -7.80 15.69
C ILE A 288 -3.69 -8.05 15.15
N ASP A 289 -3.39 -7.59 13.94
CA ASP A 289 -2.07 -7.77 13.34
C ASP A 289 -1.01 -6.91 14.03
N ARG A 290 -1.36 -5.70 14.49
CA ARG A 290 -0.50 -4.87 15.33
C ARG A 290 -0.17 -5.54 16.67
N LEU A 291 -1.11 -6.31 17.24
CA LEU A 291 -0.90 -7.11 18.45
C LEU A 291 -0.06 -8.37 18.17
N ARG A 292 -0.22 -8.99 17.01
CA ARG A 292 0.56 -10.18 16.61
C ARG A 292 2.00 -9.84 16.22
N GLY A 293 2.31 -8.59 15.88
CA GLY A 293 3.63 -8.14 15.44
C GLY A 293 3.96 -8.58 14.01
N PRO A 294 5.11 -8.17 13.43
CA PRO A 294 5.52 -8.58 12.09
C PRO A 294 5.78 -10.10 12.00
N LEU A 295 5.68 -10.66 10.79
CA LEU A 295 6.10 -12.03 10.50
C LEU A 295 7.60 -12.08 10.21
N ASP A 296 8.23 -13.20 10.60
CA ASP A 296 9.63 -13.47 10.27
C ASP A 296 9.83 -13.60 8.75
N THR A 297 10.93 -13.02 8.27
CA THR A 297 11.36 -13.10 6.87
C THR A 297 11.71 -14.54 6.49
N GLY A 298 11.33 -14.97 5.28
CA GLY A 298 11.75 -16.26 4.72
C GLY A 298 10.90 -17.46 5.12
N ALA A 299 9.78 -17.27 5.79
CA ALA A 299 8.91 -18.36 6.24
C ALA A 299 8.32 -19.20 5.08
N GLY A 300 8.31 -18.70 3.84
CA GLY A 300 7.95 -19.43 2.61
C GLY A 300 9.00 -20.43 2.11
N THR A 301 10.22 -20.42 2.65
CA THR A 301 11.30 -21.35 2.23
C THR A 301 11.05 -22.80 2.65
N THR A 302 10.21 -23.03 3.67
CA THR A 302 9.86 -24.36 4.18
C THR A 302 8.84 -25.10 3.30
N GLU A 303 8.17 -24.42 2.36
CA GLU A 303 7.14 -24.97 1.45
C GLU A 303 7.66 -25.20 0.01
N MET A 304 8.90 -25.66 -0.16
CA MET A 304 9.46 -25.97 -1.47
C MET A 304 9.23 -27.43 -1.90
N ALA A 305 7.99 -27.92 -1.81
CA ALA A 305 7.62 -29.12 -2.55
C ALA A 305 7.49 -28.74 -4.03
N ALA A 306 8.09 -29.51 -4.93
CA ALA A 306 7.99 -29.29 -6.37
C ALA A 306 6.55 -29.52 -6.85
N ALA A 307 5.68 -28.53 -6.65
CA ALA A 307 4.43 -28.46 -7.39
C ALA A 307 4.79 -28.54 -8.88
N ARG A 308 4.04 -29.34 -9.64
CA ARG A 308 4.23 -29.41 -11.08
C ARG A 308 3.88 -28.03 -11.63
N TRP A 309 4.90 -27.25 -11.98
CA TRP A 309 4.74 -25.86 -12.44
C TRP A 309 3.69 -25.71 -13.53
N GLU A 310 3.54 -26.72 -14.40
CA GLU A 310 2.51 -26.74 -15.43
C GLU A 310 1.08 -26.74 -14.86
N GLU A 311 0.83 -27.50 -13.78
CA GLU A 311 -0.47 -27.51 -13.08
C GLU A 311 -0.72 -26.17 -12.38
N VAL A 312 0.31 -25.58 -11.77
CA VAL A 312 0.23 -24.24 -11.14
C VAL A 312 -0.09 -23.17 -12.17
N ARG A 313 0.59 -23.21 -13.32
CA ARG A 313 0.35 -22.29 -14.44
C ARG A 313 -1.06 -22.45 -14.99
N GLN A 314 -1.52 -23.68 -15.24
CA GLN A 314 -2.89 -23.93 -15.71
C GLN A 314 -3.93 -23.43 -14.70
N ARG A 315 -3.71 -23.62 -13.40
CA ARG A 315 -4.57 -23.07 -12.35
C ARG A 315 -4.66 -21.55 -12.43
N MET A 316 -3.53 -20.84 -12.50
CA MET A 316 -3.50 -19.37 -12.65
C MET A 316 -4.22 -18.88 -13.91
N GLN A 317 -4.16 -19.65 -14.99
CA GLN A 317 -4.84 -19.32 -16.26
C GLN A 317 -6.34 -19.62 -16.23
N SER A 318 -6.78 -20.58 -15.41
CA SER A 318 -8.18 -21.03 -15.36
C SER A 318 -9.04 -20.26 -14.34
N GLU A 319 -8.43 -19.81 -13.24
CA GLU A 319 -9.14 -19.10 -12.19
C GLU A 319 -9.35 -17.63 -12.58
N HIS A 320 -10.61 -17.21 -12.73
CA HIS A 320 -10.98 -15.80 -12.95
C HIS A 320 -10.92 -14.96 -11.66
N ALA A 321 -10.65 -15.61 -10.52
CA ALA A 321 -10.36 -14.98 -9.25
C ALA A 321 -9.74 -16.04 -8.33
N PRO A 322 -8.59 -15.78 -7.68
CA PRO A 322 -8.21 -16.60 -6.55
C PRO A 322 -9.30 -16.46 -5.49
N THR A 323 -9.85 -17.58 -5.03
CA THR A 323 -10.62 -17.59 -3.78
C THR A 323 -9.64 -17.17 -2.70
N TYR A 324 -9.88 -16.00 -2.09
CA TYR A 324 -9.08 -15.55 -0.96
C TYR A 324 -9.21 -16.57 0.18
N VAL A 325 -8.19 -17.40 0.32
CA VAL A 325 -7.94 -18.15 1.55
C VAL A 325 -7.00 -17.24 2.34
N PRO A 326 -7.41 -16.69 3.50
CA PRO A 326 -6.45 -16.02 4.38
C PRO A 326 -5.28 -16.98 4.62
N PRO A 327 -4.01 -16.53 4.56
CA PRO A 327 -2.87 -17.43 4.72
C PRO A 327 -3.01 -18.26 6.00
N GLY A 328 -3.41 -19.52 5.82
CA GLY A 328 -3.51 -20.52 6.86
C GLY A 328 -2.12 -21.06 7.11
N TRP A 329 -1.33 -20.32 7.90
CA TRP A 329 -0.16 -20.87 8.57
C TRP A 329 -0.65 -22.02 9.45
N LYS A 330 -0.51 -23.26 8.97
CA LYS A 330 -0.99 -24.44 9.70
C LYS A 330 -0.17 -24.60 10.98
N ILE A 331 -0.81 -24.31 12.12
CA ILE A 331 -0.43 -24.84 13.43
C ILE A 331 -1.18 -26.17 13.61
N PRO A 332 -0.54 -27.27 14.05
CA PRO A 332 -1.22 -28.56 14.19
C PRO A 332 -2.19 -28.53 15.37
N LEU A 333 -3.50 -28.53 15.11
CA LEU A 333 -4.54 -28.73 16.11
C LEU A 333 -5.60 -29.69 15.55
N GLY A 334 -5.90 -30.74 16.32
CA GLY A 334 -6.78 -31.87 15.96
C GLY A 334 -8.27 -31.52 15.82
N PRO A 335 -9.12 -32.49 15.43
CA PRO A 335 -10.42 -32.24 14.81
C PRO A 335 -11.52 -31.96 15.84
N PHE A 336 -12.41 -31.01 15.51
CA PHE A 336 -13.73 -30.90 16.13
C PHE A 336 -14.78 -30.56 15.05
N ASP A 337 -15.71 -31.49 14.87
CA ASP A 337 -16.95 -31.35 14.12
C ASP A 337 -17.97 -30.49 14.91
N GLY A 338 -18.85 -29.75 14.21
CA GLY A 338 -19.97 -29.06 14.86
C GLY A 338 -20.67 -28.00 14.00
N GLU A 339 -21.70 -28.45 13.28
CA GLU A 339 -22.72 -27.69 12.53
C GLU A 339 -23.65 -26.90 13.47
N VAL A 340 -24.04 -25.65 13.13
CA VAL A 340 -25.32 -25.03 13.56
C VAL A 340 -25.71 -23.77 12.74
N ASP A 341 -27.01 -23.75 12.42
CA ASP A 341 -27.81 -22.82 11.60
C ASP A 341 -27.96 -21.36 12.09
N ALA A 342 -28.24 -20.47 11.13
CA ALA A 342 -28.67 -19.08 11.33
C ALA A 342 -30.20 -18.93 11.46
N PRO A 343 -30.73 -17.93 12.20
CA PRO A 343 -32.12 -17.51 12.05
C PRO A 343 -32.30 -16.04 11.64
N ALA A 344 -33.50 -15.82 11.10
CA ALA A 344 -33.94 -14.71 10.26
C ALA A 344 -34.45 -13.46 11.01
N THR A 345 -34.55 -12.36 10.25
CA THR A 345 -35.13 -11.06 10.60
C THR A 345 -36.66 -11.07 10.74
N PRO A 346 -37.22 -10.08 11.46
CA PRO A 346 -38.53 -9.54 11.07
C PRO A 346 -38.57 -8.01 10.93
N ARG A 347 -39.36 -7.55 9.95
CA ARG A 347 -39.76 -6.16 9.65
C ARG A 347 -40.82 -5.66 10.63
N GLY A 348 -40.77 -4.37 11.00
CA GLY A 348 -41.82 -3.69 11.77
C GLY A 348 -41.93 -2.17 11.49
N ARG A 349 -43.11 -1.79 10.97
CA ARG A 349 -43.81 -0.49 10.83
C ARG A 349 -43.15 0.85 11.25
N PHE A 350 -43.24 1.80 10.32
CA PHE A 350 -43.04 3.24 10.51
C PHE A 350 -44.21 3.92 11.23
N GLY A 351 -43.88 4.71 12.25
CA GLY A 351 -44.70 5.77 12.85
C GLY A 351 -43.86 7.05 12.99
N GLU A 352 -44.54 8.20 12.93
CA GLU A 352 -44.10 9.60 12.75
C GLU A 352 -43.03 10.18 13.73
N PRO A 353 -42.44 11.36 13.43
CA PRO A 353 -41.08 11.72 13.83
C PRO A 353 -41.02 12.29 15.25
N VAL A 354 -40.20 11.67 16.09
CA VAL A 354 -39.79 12.23 17.38
C VAL A 354 -38.74 13.32 17.10
N SER A 355 -38.90 14.51 17.70
CA SER A 355 -37.88 15.57 17.71
C SER A 355 -36.53 14.97 18.11
N ALA A 356 -35.59 14.94 17.18
CA ALA A 356 -34.29 14.34 17.37
C ALA A 356 -33.43 15.24 18.26
N SER A 357 -33.45 14.99 19.57
CA SER A 357 -32.43 15.51 20.46
C SER A 357 -31.07 14.92 20.06
N VAL A 358 -30.04 15.77 20.05
CA VAL A 358 -28.67 15.32 19.85
C VAL A 358 -28.31 14.30 20.94
N PRO A 359 -27.81 13.10 20.62
CA PRO A 359 -27.35 12.14 21.62
C PRO A 359 -26.33 12.76 22.57
N ASN A 360 -26.33 12.32 23.83
CA ASN A 360 -25.39 12.79 24.84
C ASN A 360 -23.99 12.20 24.62
N ASP A 361 -23.35 12.60 23.51
CA ASP A 361 -22.03 12.17 23.09
C ASP A 361 -20.96 13.15 23.66
N PRO A 362 -20.04 12.70 24.53
CA PRO A 362 -19.01 13.55 25.11
C PRO A 362 -18.07 14.19 24.09
N LEU A 363 -17.77 13.49 22.99
CA LEU A 363 -16.91 14.01 21.93
C LEU A 363 -17.63 15.10 21.15
N TYR A 364 -18.94 14.93 20.88
CA TYR A 364 -19.77 15.98 20.30
C TYR A 364 -19.75 17.25 21.15
N GLN A 365 -19.92 17.13 22.47
CA GLN A 365 -19.91 18.29 23.37
C GLN A 365 -18.56 18.99 23.37
N ALA A 366 -17.47 18.22 23.39
CA ALA A 366 -16.11 18.76 23.34
C ALA A 366 -15.86 19.55 22.05
N ILE A 367 -16.25 19.00 20.90
CA ILE A 367 -16.11 19.66 19.60
C ILE A 367 -17.01 20.90 19.51
N HIS A 368 -18.31 20.75 19.80
CA HIS A 368 -19.30 21.82 19.75
C HIS A 368 -18.91 23.02 20.63
N SER A 369 -18.36 22.79 21.83
CA SER A 369 -17.92 23.86 22.74
C SER A 369 -16.80 24.75 22.20
N LYS A 370 -16.10 24.29 21.15
CA LYS A 370 -14.97 24.99 20.53
C LYS A 370 -15.31 25.61 19.17
N LEU A 371 -16.56 25.44 18.71
CA LEU A 371 -17.05 26.02 17.46
C LEU A 371 -17.59 27.45 17.67
N PRO A 372 -17.67 28.28 16.60
CA PRO A 372 -18.19 29.63 16.69
C PRO A 372 -19.64 29.68 17.20
N ALA A 373 -19.99 30.76 17.89
CA ALA A 373 -21.36 30.99 18.32
C ALA A 373 -22.30 31.12 17.11
N GLY A 374 -23.28 30.24 16.99
CA GLY A 374 -24.22 30.18 15.87
C GLY A 374 -24.07 28.96 14.96
N THR A 375 -23.03 28.13 15.16
CA THR A 375 -22.90 26.84 14.47
C THR A 375 -24.11 25.95 14.76
N SER A 376 -24.70 25.39 13.70
CA SER A 376 -25.89 24.54 13.84
C SER A 376 -25.54 23.20 14.50
N PRO A 377 -26.48 22.55 15.21
CA PRO A 377 -26.24 21.21 15.73
C PRO A 377 -25.86 20.19 14.65
N ALA A 378 -26.35 20.40 13.42
CA ALA A 378 -26.05 19.56 12.26
C ALA A 378 -24.57 19.68 11.84
N GLU A 379 -24.05 20.90 11.76
CA GLU A 379 -22.63 21.20 11.47
C GLU A 379 -21.72 20.58 12.53
N ALA A 380 -22.04 20.79 13.81
CA ALA A 380 -21.24 20.26 14.90
C ALA A 380 -21.26 18.72 14.95
N MET A 381 -22.40 18.10 14.64
CA MET A 381 -22.50 16.65 14.60
C MET A 381 -21.79 16.09 13.37
N HIS A 382 -21.84 16.78 12.22
CA HIS A 382 -21.06 16.41 11.05
C HIS A 382 -19.55 16.46 11.35
N ALA A 383 -19.08 17.53 11.99
CA ALA A 383 -17.69 17.64 12.43
C ALA A 383 -17.29 16.52 13.42
N THR A 384 -18.23 16.09 14.28
CA THR A 384 -18.03 14.95 15.20
C THR A 384 -17.91 13.62 14.44
N VAL A 385 -18.75 13.39 13.43
CA VAL A 385 -18.66 12.20 12.57
C VAL A 385 -17.32 12.17 11.84
N GLU A 386 -16.87 13.30 11.28
CA GLU A 386 -15.58 13.40 10.60
C GLU A 386 -14.40 13.15 11.55
N ALA A 387 -14.46 13.65 12.79
CA ALA A 387 -13.47 13.34 13.83
C ALA A 387 -13.41 11.83 14.13
N LYS A 388 -14.57 11.17 14.26
CA LYS A 388 -14.65 9.73 14.49
C LYS A 388 -14.12 8.92 13.29
N ARG A 389 -14.35 9.38 12.06
CA ARG A 389 -13.85 8.74 10.83
C ARG A 389 -12.32 8.72 10.77
N VAL A 390 -11.65 9.76 11.26
CA VAL A 390 -10.17 9.82 11.33
C VAL A 390 -9.58 9.20 12.60
N GLY A 391 -10.41 8.57 13.44
CA GLY A 391 -9.95 7.82 14.62
C GLY A 391 -9.91 8.60 15.94
N ILE A 392 -10.47 9.80 16.00
CA ILE A 392 -10.67 10.55 17.25
C ILE A 392 -12.04 10.15 17.80
N LEU A 393 -12.07 9.24 18.77
CA LEU A 393 -13.29 8.55 19.20
C LEU A 393 -13.78 8.99 20.57
N SER A 394 -12.88 9.52 21.40
CA SER A 394 -13.19 10.04 22.73
C SER A 394 -12.52 11.39 22.96
N VAL A 395 -12.98 12.09 24.01
CA VAL A 395 -12.42 13.38 24.41
C VAL A 395 -10.93 13.26 24.76
N ASP A 396 -10.50 12.14 25.34
CA ASP A 396 -9.09 11.91 25.70
C ASP A 396 -8.18 11.75 24.48
N GLN A 397 -8.73 11.46 23.32
CA GLN A 397 -7.99 11.40 22.06
C GLN A 397 -7.98 12.73 21.33
N LEU A 398 -8.76 13.72 21.78
CA LEU A 398 -8.84 15.04 21.19
C LEU A 398 -7.69 15.91 21.74
N GLN A 399 -6.88 16.48 20.86
CA GLN A 399 -5.81 17.41 21.22
C GLN A 399 -6.29 18.86 21.11
N SER A 400 -6.88 19.24 19.99
CA SER A 400 -7.37 20.59 19.76
C SER A 400 -8.48 20.65 18.72
N VAL A 401 -9.37 21.62 18.87
CA VAL A 401 -10.36 22.02 17.87
C VAL A 401 -10.18 23.51 17.61
N THR A 402 -10.00 23.90 16.36
CA THR A 402 -9.79 25.30 15.97
C THR A 402 -10.65 25.62 14.77
N ALA A 403 -11.58 26.56 14.92
CA ALA A 403 -12.38 27.08 13.82
C ALA A 403 -11.73 28.35 13.25
N HIS A 404 -11.61 28.41 11.92
CA HIS A 404 -11.16 29.61 11.22
C HIS A 404 -12.00 29.79 9.96
N GLN A 405 -12.72 30.91 9.89
CA GLN A 405 -13.73 31.19 8.85
C GLN A 405 -14.76 30.05 8.80
N ASP A 406 -14.90 29.38 7.66
CA ASP A 406 -15.86 28.31 7.44
C ASP A 406 -15.26 26.91 7.64
N ALA A 407 -13.99 26.81 8.07
CA ALA A 407 -13.32 25.54 8.28
C ALA A 407 -13.01 25.24 9.75
N VAL A 408 -13.28 24.01 10.18
CA VAL A 408 -12.95 23.47 11.50
C VAL A 408 -11.80 22.49 11.37
N TRP A 409 -10.72 22.74 12.10
CA TRP A 409 -9.59 21.84 12.24
C TRP A 409 -9.72 21.06 13.55
N ILE A 410 -9.82 19.75 13.44
CA ILE A 410 -9.88 18.83 14.59
C ILE A 410 -8.61 18.01 14.57
N VAL A 411 -7.86 18.05 15.67
CA VAL A 411 -6.58 17.35 15.82
C VAL A 411 -6.67 16.46 17.04
N GLY A 412 -6.28 15.21 16.88
CA GLY A 412 -6.18 14.22 17.92
C GLY A 412 -4.76 14.10 18.48
N GLN A 413 -4.65 13.52 19.67
CA GLN A 413 -3.36 13.34 20.35
C GLN A 413 -2.47 12.30 19.65
N THR A 414 -3.07 11.38 18.90
CA THR A 414 -2.34 10.43 18.06
C THR A 414 -1.84 11.17 16.80
N PRO A 415 -0.52 11.23 16.55
CA PRO A 415 0.01 11.82 15.33
C PRO A 415 -0.67 11.22 14.08
N GLY A 416 -1.12 12.10 13.18
CA GLY A 416 -1.85 11.72 11.97
C GLY A 416 -3.39 11.71 12.10
N PHE A 417 -3.94 11.73 13.31
CA PHE A 417 -5.39 11.82 13.50
C PHE A 417 -5.81 13.29 13.47
N ARG A 418 -6.10 13.80 12.28
CA ARG A 418 -6.60 15.17 12.09
C ARG A 418 -7.57 15.23 10.94
N VAL A 419 -8.51 16.15 11.01
CA VAL A 419 -9.46 16.40 9.93
C VAL A 419 -9.74 17.90 9.81
N LYS A 420 -9.85 18.37 8.56
CA LYS A 420 -10.39 19.69 8.22
C LYS A 420 -11.82 19.46 7.74
N VAL A 421 -12.77 20.09 8.40
CA VAL A 421 -14.19 20.04 8.04
C VAL A 421 -14.58 21.40 7.50
N ASP A 422 -15.07 21.45 6.26
CA ASP A 422 -15.66 22.67 5.71
C ASP A 422 -17.15 22.71 6.09
N LEU A 423 -17.57 23.74 6.82
CA LEU A 423 -18.94 23.92 7.27
C LEU A 423 -19.82 24.63 6.22
N SER A 424 -19.23 25.11 5.12
CA SER A 424 -19.96 25.78 4.02
C SER A 424 -20.38 24.83 2.90
N GLU A 425 -19.77 23.64 2.82
CA GLU A 425 -20.15 22.58 1.89
C GLU A 425 -21.24 21.68 2.49
N GLY A 426 -22.12 21.13 1.65
CA GLY A 426 -23.40 20.51 2.01
C GLY A 426 -23.37 19.65 3.28
N VAL A 427 -23.78 20.25 4.40
CA VAL A 427 -23.87 19.61 5.71
C VAL A 427 -25.04 18.61 5.72
N PRO A 428 -24.80 17.33 6.02
CA PRO A 428 -25.88 16.35 6.10
C PRO A 428 -26.91 16.73 7.17
N PRO A 429 -28.20 16.36 6.99
CA PRO A 429 -29.21 16.57 8.03
C PRO A 429 -28.78 15.96 9.36
N LEU A 430 -29.06 16.64 10.47
CA LEU A 430 -28.64 16.22 11.81
C LEU A 430 -28.95 14.75 12.11
N GLN A 431 -30.11 14.26 11.70
CA GLN A 431 -30.53 12.88 11.93
C GLN A 431 -29.65 11.86 11.21
N GLU A 432 -29.13 12.22 10.04
CA GLU A 432 -28.21 11.39 9.28
C GLU A 432 -26.86 11.33 9.99
N SER A 433 -26.32 12.48 10.40
CA SER A 433 -25.05 12.55 11.13
C SER A 433 -25.12 11.81 12.47
N ILE A 434 -26.26 11.87 13.18
CA ILE A 434 -26.51 11.07 14.39
C ILE A 434 -26.43 9.57 14.10
N ARG A 435 -27.11 9.10 13.04
CA ARG A 435 -27.07 7.68 12.66
C ARG A 435 -25.66 7.24 12.26
N GLN A 436 -24.94 8.08 11.53
CA GLN A 436 -23.55 7.81 11.13
C GLN A 436 -22.64 7.71 12.37
N SER A 437 -22.77 8.62 13.34
CA SER A 437 -22.02 8.59 14.59
C SER A 437 -22.31 7.31 15.40
N GLN A 438 -23.59 6.96 15.58
CA GLN A 438 -24.00 5.75 16.30
C GLN A 438 -23.57 4.46 15.60
N ALA A 439 -23.57 4.44 14.27
CA ALA A 439 -23.07 3.31 13.50
C ALA A 439 -21.56 3.09 13.74
N LEU A 440 -20.79 4.17 13.81
CA LEU A 440 -19.36 4.12 14.13
C LEU A 440 -19.12 3.62 15.56
N ASP A 441 -19.96 3.99 16.53
CA ASP A 441 -19.87 3.52 17.92
C ASP A 441 -20.29 2.04 18.07
N THR A 442 -21.36 1.64 17.39
CA THR A 442 -21.92 0.27 17.48
C THR A 442 -21.02 -0.75 16.80
N GLN A 443 -20.42 -0.39 15.65
CA GLN A 443 -19.47 -1.27 14.95
C GLN A 443 -18.25 -1.66 15.82
N ARG A 444 -17.99 -0.95 16.92
CA ARG A 444 -16.85 -1.21 17.81
C ARG A 444 -17.22 -1.77 19.19
N SER A 445 -18.51 -1.82 19.54
CA SER A 445 -18.98 -2.30 20.85
C SER A 445 -19.30 -3.81 20.90
N GLN A 446 -19.05 -4.57 19.82
CA GLN A 446 -19.14 -6.03 19.86
C GLN A 446 -17.92 -6.61 20.61
N PRO A 447 -18.11 -7.35 21.72
CA PRO A 447 -17.01 -7.85 22.53
C PRO A 447 -16.31 -9.05 21.88
N ASP A 448 -14.98 -9.05 22.01
CA ASP A 448 -14.10 -10.21 21.88
C ASP A 448 -14.67 -11.43 22.62
N MET A 449 -14.77 -12.57 21.94
CA MET A 449 -14.93 -13.87 22.58
C MET A 449 -13.64 -14.20 23.34
N THR A 450 -13.64 -13.99 24.66
CA THR A 450 -12.56 -14.39 25.56
C THR A 450 -12.21 -15.88 25.41
N PRO A 451 -10.92 -16.25 25.27
CA PRO A 451 -10.50 -17.64 25.35
C PRO A 451 -10.65 -18.18 26.79
N PRO A 452 -10.94 -19.48 26.98
CA PRO A 452 -11.16 -20.04 28.30
C PRO A 452 -9.83 -20.14 29.08
N THR A 453 -9.90 -19.78 30.37
CA THR A 453 -8.81 -19.86 31.35
C THR A 453 -8.33 -21.30 31.53
N PRO A 454 -7.02 -21.60 31.51
CA PRO A 454 -6.53 -22.96 31.70
C PRO A 454 -6.68 -23.39 33.17
N THR A 455 -7.43 -24.47 33.37
CA THR A 455 -7.56 -25.17 34.65
C THR A 455 -6.20 -25.74 35.07
N ARG A 456 -5.73 -25.31 36.25
CA ARG A 456 -4.55 -25.84 36.92
C ARG A 456 -4.83 -27.27 37.38
N VAL A 457 -4.12 -28.25 36.84
CA VAL A 457 -4.12 -29.64 37.34
C VAL A 457 -2.82 -29.84 38.12
N MET A 458 -2.96 -30.22 39.40
CA MET A 458 -1.87 -30.75 40.23
C MET A 458 -1.52 -32.17 39.83
#